data_AF-A0A2L2NYY4-F1
#
_entry.id   AF-A0A2L2NYY4-F1
#
_cell.length_a   1.000
_cell.length_b   1.000
_cell.length_c   1.000
_cell.angle_alpha   90.00
_cell.angle_beta   90.00
_cell.angle_gamma   90.00
#
_symmetry.space_group_name_H-M   'P 1'
#
loop_
_entity.id
_entity.type
_entity.pdbx_description
1 polymer ?
#
loop_
_entity_poly.entity_id
_entity_poly.type
_entity_poly.pdbx_seq_one_letter_code
_entity_poly.pdbx_strand_id
1 'polypeptide(L)'
;MTRYYKLEGHTPVSVNFKEWAVWRNTANTQVIVSVLHDCISVSTVFLGINIGTAEQPKIFESLVTGGSCDREKRFYSTWEEAISGHYDLIIQSIATTPPSDLSLS
;
A
#
# COMPACT_ATOMS: atom_id res chain seq x y z
N MET A 1 -1.99 17.19 16.93
CA MET A 1 -1.90 15.80 16.40
C MET A 1 -1.70 15.87 14.90
N THR A 2 -0.62 15.29 14.37
CA THR A 2 -0.37 15.26 12.92
C THR A 2 -1.23 14.19 12.27
N ARG A 3 -2.17 14.63 11.43
CA ARG A 3 -3.05 13.76 10.65
C ARG A 3 -2.58 13.57 9.21
N TYR A 4 -1.79 14.50 8.68
CA TYR A 4 -1.48 14.60 7.26
C TYR A 4 0.01 14.52 6.99
N TYR A 5 0.35 13.79 5.93
CA TYR A 5 1.71 13.54 5.50
C TYR A 5 1.81 13.71 3.98
N LYS A 6 2.91 14.31 3.52
CA LYS A 6 3.32 14.28 2.11
C LYS A 6 4.52 13.35 1.95
N LEU A 7 4.82 12.96 0.72
CA LEU A 7 6.07 12.26 0.39
C LEU A 7 7.07 13.23 -0.25
N GLU A 8 8.30 13.20 0.26
CA GLU A 8 9.48 13.77 -0.38
C GLU A 8 10.41 12.62 -0.76
N GLY A 9 10.37 12.23 -2.04
CA GLY A 9 10.94 10.95 -2.47
C GLY A 9 10.22 9.80 -1.76
N HIS A 10 10.97 9.02 -0.97
CA HIS A 10 10.43 7.91 -0.17
C HIS A 10 10.24 8.26 1.31
N THR A 11 10.47 9.52 1.70
CA THR A 11 10.39 9.96 3.10
C THR A 11 9.03 10.62 3.37
N PRO A 12 8.22 10.08 4.29
CA PRO A 12 7.00 10.75 4.73
C PRO A 12 7.32 11.95 5.63
N VAL A 13 6.72 13.11 5.32
CA VAL A 13 6.89 14.35 6.08
C VAL A 13 5.55 14.81 6.63
N SER A 14 5.48 14.99 7.95
CA SER A 14 4.33 15.56 8.66
C SER A 14 4.06 17.00 8.21
N VAL A 15 2.84 17.29 7.78
CA VAL A 15 2.44 18.62 7.29
C VAL A 15 1.06 19.02 7.82
N ASN A 16 0.73 20.31 7.72
CA ASN A 16 -0.62 20.77 8.01
C ASN A 16 -1.59 20.43 6.85
N PHE A 17 -2.89 20.56 7.09
CA PHE A 17 -3.92 20.24 6.11
C PHE A 17 -3.81 21.04 4.80
N LYS A 18 -3.47 22.34 4.88
CA LYS A 18 -3.38 23.21 3.70
C LYS A 18 -2.26 22.78 2.77
N GLU A 19 -1.09 22.48 3.33
CA GLU A 19 0.06 21.98 2.57
C GLU A 19 -0.23 20.59 1.97
N TRP A 20 -0.82 19.69 2.77
CA TRP A 20 -1.24 18.37 2.28
C TRP A 20 -2.23 18.45 1.12
N ALA A 21 -3.24 19.32 1.22
CA ALA A 21 -4.27 19.48 0.20
C ALA A 21 -3.68 19.96 -1.14
N VAL A 22 -2.73 20.90 -1.09
CA VAL A 22 -2.03 21.37 -2.30
C VAL A 22 -1.18 20.26 -2.91
N TRP A 23 -0.39 19.56 -2.09
CA TRP A 23 0.45 18.46 -2.55
C TRP A 23 -0.37 17.32 -3.17
N ARG A 24 -1.47 16.92 -2.51
CA ARG A 24 -2.28 15.77 -2.92
C ARG A 24 -2.94 15.93 -4.30
N ASN A 25 -3.17 17.16 -4.75
CA ASN A 25 -3.79 17.43 -6.07
C ASN A 25 -2.93 16.96 -7.24
N THR A 26 -1.61 16.83 -7.05
CA THR A 26 -0.67 16.51 -8.14
C THR A 26 0.27 15.35 -7.81
N ALA A 27 0.29 14.89 -6.55
CA ALA A 27 1.18 13.83 -6.10
C ALA A 27 0.83 12.47 -6.73
N ASN A 28 1.85 11.77 -7.21
CA ASN A 28 1.76 10.33 -7.45
C ASN A 28 1.92 9.60 -6.11
N THR A 29 0.87 8.88 -5.69
CA THR A 29 0.87 8.11 -4.44
C THR A 29 1.11 6.61 -4.63
N GLN A 30 1.29 6.15 -5.87
CA GLN A 30 1.58 4.75 -6.13
C GLN A 30 3.02 4.43 -5.72
N VAL A 31 3.19 3.44 -4.85
CA VAL A 31 4.50 2.96 -4.41
C VAL A 31 4.96 1.84 -5.32
N ILE A 32 4.16 0.78 -5.41
CA ILE A 32 4.43 -0.40 -6.24
C ILE A 32 3.12 -1.10 -6.57
N VAL A 33 3.03 -1.68 -7.76
CA VAL A 33 1.93 -2.56 -8.19
C VAL A 33 2.55 -3.79 -8.83
N SER A 34 2.10 -4.96 -8.41
CA SER A 34 2.53 -6.25 -8.96
C SER A 34 1.32 -7.05 -9.40
N VAL A 35 1.33 -7.53 -10.63
CA VAL A 35 0.30 -8.41 -11.19
C VAL A 35 0.91 -9.79 -11.38
N LEU A 36 0.21 -10.82 -10.89
CA LEU A 36 0.64 -12.21 -10.90
C LEU A 36 -0.44 -13.04 -11.60
N HIS A 37 -0.03 -13.81 -12.62
CA HIS A 37 -0.89 -14.74 -13.36
C HIS A 37 -2.21 -14.11 -13.88
N ASP A 38 -2.17 -12.81 -14.17
CA ASP A 38 -3.29 -11.99 -14.65
C ASP A 38 -4.58 -11.99 -13.78
N CYS A 39 -4.57 -12.65 -12.63
CA CYS A 39 -5.72 -12.80 -11.74
C CYS A 39 -5.48 -12.29 -10.32
N ILE A 40 -4.23 -12.03 -9.93
CA ILE A 40 -3.87 -11.45 -8.63
C ILE A 40 -3.14 -10.14 -8.86
N SER A 41 -3.56 -9.09 -8.17
CA SER A 41 -2.84 -7.82 -8.13
C SER A 41 -2.62 -7.40 -6.69
N VAL A 42 -1.38 -7.06 -6.34
CA VAL A 42 -1.01 -6.43 -5.08
C VAL A 42 -0.64 -4.99 -5.38
N SER A 43 -1.37 -4.04 -4.80
CA SER A 43 -1.14 -2.61 -4.97
C SER A 43 -0.77 -1.98 -3.65
N THR A 44 0.35 -1.27 -3.61
CA THR A 44 0.80 -0.50 -2.45
C THR A 44 0.79 0.98 -2.77
N VAL A 45 0.15 1.74 -1.90
CA VAL A 45 -0.03 3.18 -2.04
C VAL A 45 0.34 3.92 -0.77
N PHE A 46 0.76 5.17 -0.93
CA PHE A 46 0.86 6.11 0.16
C PHE A 46 -0.47 6.84 0.36
N LEU A 47 -1.07 6.70 1.54
CA LEU A 47 -2.36 7.29 1.88
C LEU A 47 -2.27 8.80 2.09
N GLY A 48 -1.13 9.29 2.59
CA GLY A 48 -0.95 10.69 3.01
C GLY A 48 -1.82 11.13 4.19
N ILE A 49 -2.63 10.23 4.73
CA ILE A 49 -3.46 10.44 5.92
C ILE A 49 -3.09 9.33 6.90
N ASN A 50 -2.85 9.71 8.15
CA ASN A 50 -2.64 8.74 9.21
C ASN A 50 -3.98 8.12 9.64
N ILE A 51 -4.10 6.81 9.46
CA ILE A 51 -5.24 6.01 9.93
C ILE A 51 -4.93 5.22 11.22
N GLY A 52 -3.70 5.33 11.73
CA GLY A 52 -3.23 4.71 12.97
C GLY A 52 -3.28 5.69 14.15
N THR A 53 -2.38 5.47 15.11
CA THR A 53 -2.21 6.37 16.27
C THR A 53 -1.16 7.45 15.98
N ALA A 54 -1.00 8.41 16.88
CA ALA A 54 0.02 9.45 16.72
C ALA A 54 1.44 8.88 16.88
N GLU A 55 1.60 7.86 17.74
CA GLU A 55 2.86 7.20 18.07
C GLU A 55 3.23 6.15 17.03
N GLN A 56 2.24 5.56 16.36
CA GLN A 56 2.41 4.54 15.34
C GLN A 56 1.57 4.89 14.11
N PRO A 57 2.03 5.85 13.30
CA PRO A 57 1.27 6.29 12.14
C PRO A 57 1.16 5.17 11.10
N LYS A 58 -0.03 5.03 10.50
CA LYS A 58 -0.30 4.11 9.40
C LYS A 58 -0.67 4.95 8.18
N ILE A 59 0.28 5.10 7.27
CA ILE A 59 0.22 6.06 6.16
C ILE A 59 0.50 5.42 4.80
N PHE A 60 0.77 4.12 4.77
CA PHE A 60 0.81 3.30 3.57
C PHE A 60 -0.23 2.19 3.68
N GLU A 61 -0.80 1.79 2.55
CA GLU A 61 -1.72 0.65 2.43
C GLU A 61 -1.21 -0.27 1.33
N SER A 62 -1.21 -1.58 1.59
CA SER A 62 -1.19 -2.60 0.55
C SER A 62 -2.53 -3.31 0.50
N LEU A 63 -3.05 -3.52 -0.70
CA LEU A 63 -4.31 -4.21 -0.98
C LEU A 63 -4.06 -5.32 -2.00
N VAL A 64 -4.54 -6.52 -1.70
CA VAL A 64 -4.63 -7.61 -2.65
C VAL A 64 -6.01 -7.60 -3.31
N THR A 65 -6.02 -7.81 -4.62
CA THR A 65 -7.22 -8.00 -5.44
C THR A 65 -7.08 -9.30 -6.22
N GLY A 66 -8.12 -10.15 -6.18
CA GLY A 66 -8.15 -11.48 -6.79
C GLY A 66 -7.40 -12.56 -6.00
N GLY A 67 -7.47 -13.80 -6.50
CA GLY A 67 -6.95 -14.99 -5.83
C GLY A 67 -7.59 -15.27 -4.46
N SER A 68 -6.97 -16.17 -3.69
CA SER A 68 -7.50 -16.57 -2.37
C SER A 68 -7.29 -15.53 -1.27
N CYS A 69 -6.44 -14.53 -1.51
CA CYS A 69 -6.17 -13.42 -0.59
C CYS A 69 -6.92 -12.14 -0.98
N ASP A 70 -7.96 -12.22 -1.82
CA ASP A 70 -8.73 -11.05 -2.25
C ASP A 70 -9.19 -10.21 -1.05
N ARG A 71 -9.03 -8.89 -1.18
CA ARG A 71 -9.36 -7.86 -0.17
C ARG A 71 -8.50 -7.87 1.10
N GLU A 72 -7.49 -8.73 1.19
CA GLU A 72 -6.49 -8.64 2.24
C GLU A 72 -5.82 -7.26 2.19
N LYS A 73 -5.76 -6.59 3.35
CA LYS A 73 -5.18 -5.25 3.50
C LYS A 73 -4.20 -5.18 4.64
N ARG A 74 -3.11 -4.46 4.42
CA ARG A 74 -2.08 -4.20 5.43
C ARG A 74 -1.65 -2.75 5.41
N PHE A 75 -1.26 -2.24 6.58
CA PHE A 75 -0.90 -0.85 6.77
C PHE A 75 0.47 -0.68 7.42
N TYR A 76 1.23 0.29 6.91
CA TYR A 76 2.63 0.49 7.28
C TYR A 76 2.93 1.94 7.61
N SER A 77 4.01 2.13 8.37
CA SER A 77 4.44 3.43 8.87
C SER A 77 5.50 4.04 7.96
N THR A 78 6.37 3.19 7.39
CA THR A 78 7.48 3.60 6.53
C THR A 78 7.38 3.02 5.12
N TRP A 79 8.14 3.62 4.21
CA TRP A 79 8.25 3.14 2.83
C TRP A 79 8.85 1.72 2.79
N GLU A 80 9.91 1.47 3.55
CA GLU A 80 10.59 0.17 3.61
C GLU A 80 9.67 -0.92 4.15
N GLU A 81 8.90 -0.63 5.20
CA GLU A 81 7.88 -1.55 5.73
C GLU A 81 6.82 -1.86 4.66
N ALA A 82 6.38 -0.84 3.91
CA ALA A 82 5.38 -1.01 2.85
C ALA A 82 5.89 -1.88 1.70
N ILE A 83 7.15 -1.71 1.30
CA ILE A 83 7.80 -2.55 0.28
C ILE A 83 7.96 -3.99 0.78
N SER A 84 8.47 -4.19 1.99
CA SER A 84 8.61 -5.54 2.57
C SER A 84 7.26 -6.24 2.65
N GLY A 85 6.26 -5.54 3.19
CA GLY A 85 4.92 -6.08 3.35
C GLY A 85 4.19 -6.34 2.04
N HIS A 86 4.52 -5.60 0.97
CA HIS A 86 4.04 -5.90 -0.38
C HIS A 86 4.54 -7.26 -0.86
N TYR A 87 5.84 -7.55 -0.71
CA TYR A 87 6.40 -8.85 -1.09
C TYR A 87 5.85 -9.98 -0.23
N ASP A 88 5.61 -9.75 1.06
CA ASP A 88 4.96 -10.74 1.93
C ASP A 88 3.56 -11.10 1.41
N LEU A 89 2.78 -10.11 0.96
CA LEU A 89 1.45 -10.34 0.37
C LEU A 89 1.54 -11.09 -0.96
N ILE A 90 2.55 -10.83 -1.79
CA ILE A 90 2.80 -11.60 -3.02
C ILE A 90 3.07 -13.07 -2.67
N ILE A 91 4.03 -13.32 -1.77
CA ILE A 91 4.41 -14.68 -1.38
C ILE A 91 3.20 -15.42 -0.80
N GLN A 92 2.46 -14.76 0.08
CA GLN A 92 1.25 -15.33 0.65
C GLN A 92 0.21 -15.64 -0.43
N SER A 93 -0.07 -14.71 -1.34
CA SER A 93 -1.10 -14.87 -2.38
C SER A 93 -0.76 -16.02 -3.34
N ILE A 94 0.53 -16.19 -3.66
CA ILE A 94 1.01 -17.33 -4.46
C ILE A 94 0.87 -18.64 -3.68
N ALA A 95 1.23 -18.65 -2.40
CA ALA A 95 1.20 -19.86 -1.59
C ALA A 95 -0.22 -20.35 -1.26
N THR A 96 -1.20 -19.44 -1.18
CA THR A 96 -2.59 -19.76 -0.83
C THR A 96 -3.48 -20.03 -2.03
N THR A 97 -3.15 -19.50 -3.20
CA THR A 97 -3.96 -19.70 -4.41
C THR A 97 -3.60 -21.03 -5.06
N PRO A 98 -4.53 -21.98 -5.21
CA PRO A 98 -4.28 -23.25 -5.88
C PRO A 98 -3.78 -23.06 -7.32
N PRO A 99 -2.90 -23.92 -7.85
CA PRO A 99 -2.42 -23.81 -9.23
C PRO A 99 -3.55 -23.82 -10.29
N SER A 100 -4.68 -24.47 -9.99
CA SER A 100 -5.87 -24.49 -10.86
C SER A 100 -6.48 -23.11 -11.08
N ASP A 101 -6.28 -22.20 -10.13
CA ASP A 101 -6.92 -20.88 -10.09
C ASP A 101 -5.96 -19.78 -10.61
N LEU A 102 -4.69 -20.14 -10.83
CA LEU A 102 -3.65 -19.30 -11.44
C LEU A 102 -3.61 -19.43 -12.97
N SER A 103 -4.39 -20.33 -13.56
CA SER A 103 -4.51 -20.48 -15.01
C SER A 103 -5.87 -19.98 -15.48
N LEU A 104 -5.94 -18.72 -15.93
CA LEU A 104 -6.97 -18.32 -16.87
C LEU A 104 -6.43 -18.60 -18.28
N SER A 105 -7.08 -19.55 -18.95
CA SER A 105 -6.99 -19.80 -20.39
C SER A 105 -7.30 -18.56 -21.21
#